data_AF-A0A965QNR0-F1
#
_entry.id   AF-A0A965QNR0-F1
#
_cell.length_a   1.000
_cell.length_b   1.000
_cell.length_c   1.000
_cell.angle_alpha   90.00
_cell.angle_beta   90.00
_cell.angle_gamma   90.00
#
_symmetry.space_group_name_H-M   'P 1'
#
loop_
_entity.id
_entity.type
_entity.pdbx_description
1 polymer ?
#
loop_
_entity_poly.entity_id
_entity_poly.type
_entity_poly.pdbx_seq_one_letter_code
_entity_poly.pdbx_strand_id
1 'polypeptide(L)'
;LRRGARDPSGVNPALTDKFFDRLNDVNQGLADAKNLRETGQLDASEQKYESVLLADPFNQLAVEGIRKIYQERGLVAEKSRDLSNLERRREVREAWNNIYPKRGVSSDGIAKILPMTASPTFSIENKLKKTIIPQVDFSGADMDTIRRALITLSRQYDPDGEKKGINFVVSSDLTDTQTVNLKLRQASLDDVVHYVSQIAGVKARINAEIGVVFAPLVEKRPDLIPRTFTVSPSFFKDTTDSAGGDASSAGPRGSVAGGTTTAEGQTAKSPQKRLEELGVKFPAGAYALYTPNTSQLKVANNAEMLDLIGQLISAAEEQTLLIQIGCRLVEINQADLDSLTVNSTLGGS
;
A
#
# COMPACT_ATOMS: atom_id res chain seq x y z
N LEU A 1 65.50 -38.71 48.42
CA LEU A 1 66.61 -38.92 49.38
C LEU A 1 66.08 -39.76 50.53
N ARG A 2 66.75 -40.88 50.82
CA ARG A 2 66.35 -41.89 51.81
C ARG A 2 66.47 -41.33 53.24
N ARG A 3 65.53 -41.74 54.09
CA ARG A 3 65.55 -41.65 55.57
C ARG A 3 66.97 -41.87 56.09
N GLY A 4 67.56 -40.81 56.64
CA GLY A 4 68.87 -40.82 57.26
C GLY A 4 68.76 -40.21 58.64
N ALA A 5 68.98 -41.05 59.66
CA ALA A 5 69.08 -40.68 61.05
C ALA A 5 70.09 -39.52 61.22
N ARG A 6 69.65 -38.44 61.87
CA ARG A 6 70.51 -37.42 62.46
C ARG A 6 69.84 -36.92 63.74
N ASP A 7 70.62 -36.90 64.80
CA ASP A 7 70.38 -36.52 66.20
C ASP A 7 68.97 -36.01 66.61
N PRO A 8 68.35 -36.59 67.65
CA PRO A 8 66.94 -36.36 68.00
C PRO A 8 66.65 -35.06 68.77
N SER A 9 67.62 -34.16 68.97
CA SER A 9 67.45 -32.97 69.82
C SER A 9 67.05 -31.68 69.08
N GLY A 10 66.77 -31.74 67.76
CA GLY A 10 66.40 -30.56 66.98
C GLY A 10 65.32 -30.75 65.92
N VAL A 11 64.82 -31.97 65.71
CA VAL A 11 63.76 -32.23 64.73
C VAL A 11 62.41 -32.05 65.42
N ASN A 12 61.57 -31.17 64.87
CA ASN A 12 60.23 -30.93 65.39
C ASN A 12 59.46 -32.27 65.42
N PRO A 13 58.98 -32.74 66.58
CA PRO A 13 58.25 -34.01 66.69
C PRO A 13 56.94 -34.04 65.89
N ALA A 14 56.45 -32.88 65.42
CA ALA A 14 55.30 -32.79 64.52
C ALA A 14 55.60 -33.26 63.06
N LEU A 15 56.87 -33.38 62.67
CA LEU A 15 57.28 -33.85 61.34
C LEU A 15 57.21 -35.38 61.26
N THR A 16 56.01 -35.87 60.98
CA THR A 16 55.72 -37.30 60.81
C THR A 16 55.75 -37.72 59.33
N ASP A 17 55.99 -39.00 59.02
CA ASP A 17 55.92 -39.51 57.64
C ASP A 17 54.55 -39.18 56.98
N LYS A 18 53.45 -39.27 57.76
CA LYS A 18 52.09 -38.88 57.33
C LYS A 18 51.95 -37.39 56.99
N PHE A 19 52.77 -36.52 57.57
CA PHE A 19 52.79 -35.10 57.21
C PHE A 19 53.44 -34.92 55.83
N PHE A 20 54.54 -35.61 55.56
CA PHE A 20 55.22 -35.53 54.25
C PHE A 20 54.39 -36.15 53.13
N ASP A 21 53.66 -37.24 53.37
CA ASP A 21 52.75 -37.83 52.38
C ASP A 21 51.64 -36.83 52.01
N ARG A 22 50.97 -36.22 53.01
CA ARG A 22 49.98 -35.16 52.77
C ARG A 22 50.55 -33.95 52.04
N LEU A 23 51.77 -33.53 52.39
CA LEU A 23 52.44 -32.41 51.71
C LEU A 23 52.71 -32.73 50.24
N ASN A 24 53.13 -33.96 49.93
CA ASN A 24 53.34 -34.41 48.56
C ASN A 24 52.01 -34.46 47.77
N ASP A 25 50.95 -35.00 48.38
CA ASP A 25 49.61 -35.04 47.78
C ASP A 25 49.08 -33.63 47.48
N VAL A 26 49.27 -32.69 48.42
CA VAL A 26 48.92 -31.27 48.23
C VAL A 26 49.72 -30.66 47.08
N ASN A 27 51.03 -30.87 47.03
CA ASN A 27 51.87 -30.33 45.96
C ASN A 27 51.51 -30.89 44.58
N GLN A 28 51.21 -32.20 44.49
CA GLN A 28 50.75 -32.83 43.27
C GLN A 28 49.37 -32.29 42.86
N GLY A 29 48.43 -32.20 43.81
CA GLY A 29 47.10 -31.65 43.56
C GLY A 29 47.12 -30.20 43.07
N LEU A 30 48.00 -29.36 43.63
CA LEU A 30 48.20 -27.98 43.16
C LEU A 30 48.76 -27.91 41.74
N ALA A 31 49.72 -28.78 41.40
CA ALA A 31 50.31 -28.84 40.07
C ALA A 31 49.27 -29.31 39.03
N ASP A 32 48.52 -30.36 39.34
CA ASP A 32 47.44 -30.88 38.49
C ASP A 32 46.35 -29.84 38.27
N ALA A 33 45.89 -29.18 39.34
CA ALA A 33 44.90 -28.11 39.24
C ALA A 33 45.38 -26.97 38.34
N LYS A 34 46.65 -26.54 38.52
CA LYS A 34 47.24 -25.51 37.69
C LYS A 34 47.27 -25.90 36.21
N ASN A 35 47.68 -27.13 35.91
CA ASN A 35 47.70 -27.65 34.54
C ASN A 35 46.29 -27.69 33.92
N LEU A 36 45.29 -28.15 34.68
CA LEU A 36 43.90 -28.17 34.22
C LEU A 36 43.39 -26.77 33.88
N ARG A 37 43.66 -25.78 34.73
CA ARG A 37 43.33 -24.37 34.44
C ARG A 37 44.04 -23.86 33.19
N GLU A 38 45.33 -24.14 33.03
CA GLU A 38 46.10 -23.74 31.84
C GLU A 38 45.57 -24.40 30.55
N THR A 39 44.98 -25.60 30.65
CA THR A 39 44.27 -26.24 29.53
C THR A 39 42.83 -25.75 29.32
N GLY A 40 42.34 -24.83 30.16
CA GLY A 40 40.98 -24.29 30.11
C GLY A 40 39.90 -25.16 30.74
N GLN A 41 40.25 -26.28 31.38
CA GLN A 41 39.31 -27.16 32.08
C GLN A 41 39.01 -26.60 33.48
N LEU A 42 38.27 -25.49 33.53
CA LEU A 42 38.06 -24.70 34.75
C LEU A 42 37.31 -25.46 35.85
N ASP A 43 36.25 -26.20 35.52
CA ASP A 43 35.46 -26.95 36.51
C ASP A 43 36.29 -28.09 37.13
N ALA A 44 37.07 -28.80 36.32
CA ALA A 44 37.96 -29.85 36.82
C ALA A 44 39.11 -29.28 37.68
N SER A 45 39.63 -28.10 37.31
CA SER A 45 40.62 -27.39 38.09
C SER A 45 40.08 -26.95 39.45
N GLU A 46 38.84 -26.46 39.52
CA GLU A 46 38.16 -26.04 40.75
C GLU A 46 38.04 -27.22 41.71
N GLN A 47 37.50 -28.35 41.25
CA GLN A 47 37.38 -29.57 42.06
C GLN A 47 38.73 -30.05 42.62
N LYS A 48 39.81 -29.91 41.84
CA LYS A 48 41.16 -30.25 42.30
C LYS A 48 41.66 -29.28 43.37
N TYR A 49 41.46 -27.97 43.21
CA TYR A 49 41.79 -27.01 44.26
C TYR A 49 40.97 -27.21 45.54
N GLU A 50 39.68 -27.54 45.42
CA GLU A 50 38.84 -27.90 46.56
C GLU A 50 39.36 -29.16 47.27
N SER A 51 39.79 -30.19 46.53
CA SER A 51 40.39 -31.39 47.12
C SER A 51 41.69 -31.07 47.89
N VAL A 52 42.47 -30.10 47.42
CA VAL A 52 43.66 -29.60 48.14
C VAL A 52 43.25 -28.87 49.41
N LEU A 53 42.19 -28.05 49.39
CA LEU A 53 41.66 -27.38 50.58
C LEU A 53 41.08 -28.36 51.60
N LEU A 54 40.51 -29.48 51.17
CA LEU A 54 40.09 -30.55 52.08
C LEU A 54 41.30 -31.21 52.78
N ALA A 55 42.44 -31.31 52.10
CA ALA A 55 43.68 -31.85 52.68
C ALA A 55 44.45 -30.83 53.54
N ASP A 56 44.47 -29.55 53.13
CA ASP A 56 45.08 -28.42 53.81
C ASP A 56 44.16 -27.17 53.73
N PRO A 57 43.28 -26.97 54.73
CA PRO A 57 42.28 -25.90 54.72
C PRO A 57 42.84 -24.48 54.65
N PHE A 58 44.09 -24.27 55.03
CA PHE A 58 44.70 -22.93 55.12
C PHE A 58 45.69 -22.65 53.98
N ASN A 59 45.67 -23.45 52.91
CA ASN A 59 46.56 -23.29 51.78
C ASN A 59 46.19 -22.08 50.90
N GLN A 60 47.03 -21.05 50.92
CA GLN A 60 46.81 -19.80 50.17
C GLN A 60 46.81 -20.01 48.64
N LEU A 61 47.64 -20.94 48.13
CA LEU A 61 47.79 -21.16 46.69
C LEU A 61 46.52 -21.76 46.08
N ALA A 62 45.86 -22.66 46.80
CA ALA A 62 44.60 -23.24 46.35
C ALA A 62 43.48 -22.20 46.30
N VAL A 63 43.38 -21.36 47.34
CA VAL A 63 42.41 -20.23 47.37
C VAL A 63 42.68 -19.23 46.25
N GLU A 64 43.95 -18.89 45.99
CA GLU A 64 44.32 -17.99 44.89
C GLU A 64 44.00 -18.61 43.51
N GLY A 65 44.20 -19.92 43.36
CA GLY A 65 43.83 -20.68 42.16
C GLY A 65 42.33 -20.57 41.85
N ILE A 66 41.48 -20.85 42.84
CA ILE A 66 40.02 -20.72 42.74
C ILE A 66 39.61 -19.28 42.41
N ARG A 67 40.22 -18.28 43.05
CA ARG A 67 39.96 -16.86 42.74
C ARG A 67 40.20 -16.54 41.27
N LYS A 68 41.31 -17.03 40.69
CA LYS A 68 41.63 -16.83 39.27
C LYS A 68 40.59 -17.49 38.35
N ILE A 69 40.15 -18.69 38.70
CA ILE A 69 39.08 -19.38 37.95
C ILE A 69 37.80 -18.54 37.93
N TYR A 70 37.38 -18.00 39.07
CA TYR A 70 36.18 -17.14 39.11
C TYR A 70 36.34 -15.83 38.32
N GLN A 71 37.53 -15.23 38.30
CA GLN A 71 37.81 -14.07 37.45
C GLN A 71 37.67 -14.40 35.96
N GLU A 72 38.24 -15.53 35.53
CA GLU A 72 38.13 -16.01 34.15
C GLU A 72 36.67 -16.31 33.75
N ARG A 73 35.90 -16.96 34.64
CA ARG A 73 34.45 -17.19 34.44
C ARG A 73 33.68 -15.88 34.36
N GLY A 74 34.01 -14.90 35.19
CA GLY A 74 33.41 -13.56 35.16
C GLY A 74 33.62 -12.86 33.81
N LEU A 75 34.83 -12.91 33.25
CA LEU A 75 35.13 -12.34 31.93
C LEU A 75 34.35 -13.03 30.81
N VAL A 76 34.16 -14.35 30.89
CA VAL A 76 33.34 -15.11 29.92
C VAL A 76 31.86 -14.72 30.05
N ALA A 77 31.37 -14.60 31.29
CA ALA A 77 29.99 -14.18 31.55
C ALA A 77 29.71 -12.75 31.01
N GLU A 78 30.63 -11.81 31.21
CA GLU A 78 30.54 -10.45 30.67
C GLU A 78 30.45 -10.47 29.13
N LYS A 79 31.35 -11.19 28.46
CA LYS A 79 31.32 -11.36 27.00
C LYS A 79 30.03 -12.01 26.51
N SER A 80 29.49 -12.99 27.25
CA SER A 80 28.23 -13.64 26.91
C SER A 80 27.05 -12.67 26.99
N ARG A 81 27.05 -11.78 28.00
CA ARG A 81 26.04 -10.72 28.16
C ARG A 81 26.13 -9.71 27.02
N ASP A 82 27.35 -9.31 26.63
CA ASP A 82 27.59 -8.43 25.49
C ASP A 82 27.14 -9.05 24.17
N LEU A 83 27.40 -10.34 23.96
CA LEU A 83 26.95 -11.08 22.79
C LEU A 83 25.41 -11.12 22.73
N SER A 84 24.74 -11.45 23.85
CA SER A 84 23.28 -11.43 23.91
C SER A 84 22.70 -10.03 23.68
N ASN A 85 23.35 -8.98 24.18
CA ASN A 85 22.98 -7.59 23.91
C ASN A 85 23.17 -7.23 22.43
N LEU A 86 24.24 -7.70 21.78
CA LEU A 86 24.49 -7.50 20.36
C LEU A 86 23.45 -8.20 19.49
N GLU A 87 23.09 -9.43 19.82
CA GLU A 87 22.03 -10.19 19.16
C GLU A 87 20.69 -9.46 19.26
N ARG A 88 20.28 -9.03 20.46
CA ARG A 88 19.06 -8.23 20.65
C ARG A 88 19.09 -6.92 19.85
N ARG A 89 20.21 -6.21 19.81
CA ARG A 89 20.36 -5.01 18.96
C ARG A 89 20.24 -5.34 17.47
N ARG A 90 20.75 -6.49 17.02
CA ARG A 90 20.62 -6.95 15.64
C ARG A 90 19.16 -7.26 15.30
N GLU A 91 18.46 -8.00 16.15
CA GLU A 91 17.04 -8.33 15.96
C GLU A 91 16.19 -7.08 15.86
N VAL A 92 16.42 -6.10 16.76
CA VAL A 92 15.77 -4.79 16.69
C VAL A 92 16.06 -4.15 15.33
N ARG A 93 17.32 -4.07 14.90
CA ARG A 93 17.68 -3.48 13.60
C ARG A 93 17.03 -4.21 12.42
N GLU A 94 16.95 -5.53 12.45
CA GLU A 94 16.28 -6.31 11.41
C GLU A 94 14.77 -6.06 11.39
N ALA A 95 14.13 -5.93 12.56
CA ALA A 95 12.72 -5.52 12.67
C ALA A 95 12.49 -4.10 12.12
N TRP A 96 13.44 -3.17 12.32
CA TRP A 96 13.42 -1.85 11.69
C TRP A 96 13.69 -1.90 10.18
N ASN A 97 14.48 -2.85 9.68
CA ASN A 97 14.74 -2.97 8.24
C ASN A 97 13.53 -3.48 7.45
N ASN A 98 12.53 -4.06 8.14
CA ASN A 98 11.29 -4.55 7.54
C ASN A 98 10.18 -3.47 7.41
N ILE A 99 10.55 -2.17 7.36
CA ILE A 99 9.59 -1.05 7.22
C ILE A 99 8.78 -1.15 5.94
N TYR A 100 9.40 -1.61 4.86
CA TYR A 100 8.65 -2.05 3.70
C TYR A 100 8.35 -3.52 3.97
N PRO A 101 7.07 -3.96 4.04
CA PRO A 101 6.83 -5.35 3.78
C PRO A 101 7.57 -5.60 2.48
N LYS A 102 8.56 -6.50 2.48
CA LYS A 102 8.97 -7.14 1.23
C LYS A 102 7.63 -7.56 0.68
N ARG A 103 7.16 -6.87 -0.36
CA ARG A 103 5.94 -7.25 -1.05
C ARG A 103 6.24 -8.69 -1.33
N GLY A 104 5.61 -9.59 -0.56
CA GLY A 104 5.60 -10.97 -0.93
C GLY A 104 5.14 -10.85 -2.35
N VAL A 105 5.97 -11.26 -3.30
CA VAL A 105 5.43 -11.66 -4.57
C VAL A 105 4.63 -12.89 -4.19
N SER A 106 3.46 -12.65 -3.59
CA SER A 106 2.37 -13.58 -3.55
C SER A 106 2.15 -13.82 -5.03
N SER A 107 2.72 -14.91 -5.50
CA SER A 107 2.38 -15.53 -6.78
C SER A 107 0.89 -15.94 -6.81
N ASP A 108 0.14 -15.67 -5.75
CA ASP A 108 -1.32 -15.73 -5.66
C ASP A 108 -2.04 -14.41 -5.99
N GLY A 109 -1.30 -13.40 -6.40
CA GLY A 109 -1.83 -12.12 -6.88
C GLY A 109 -1.76 -12.00 -8.41
N ILE A 110 -1.95 -13.07 -9.17
CA ILE A 110 -2.47 -12.88 -10.53
C ILE A 110 -3.88 -12.33 -10.31
N ALA A 111 -3.98 -11.01 -10.24
CA ALA A 111 -5.24 -10.32 -10.46
C ALA A 111 -5.79 -10.93 -11.74
N LYS A 112 -6.81 -11.77 -11.56
CA LYS A 112 -7.63 -12.26 -12.65
C LYS A 112 -8.05 -10.99 -13.34
N ILE A 113 -7.43 -10.71 -14.48
CA ILE A 113 -7.75 -9.59 -15.35
C ILE A 113 -9.25 -9.77 -15.54
N LEU A 114 -10.05 -8.97 -14.85
CA LEU A 114 -11.46 -8.86 -15.15
C LEU A 114 -11.44 -8.58 -16.66
N PRO A 115 -12.11 -9.42 -17.48
CA PRO A 115 -12.13 -9.17 -18.91
C PRO A 115 -12.54 -7.72 -19.03
N MET A 116 -11.67 -6.90 -19.63
CA MET A 116 -11.93 -5.50 -19.88
C MET A 116 -13.31 -5.48 -20.51
N THR A 117 -14.34 -5.15 -19.72
CA THR A 117 -15.73 -5.27 -20.17
C THR A 117 -15.79 -4.29 -21.31
N ALA A 118 -15.81 -4.84 -22.53
CA ALA A 118 -15.71 -4.02 -23.71
C ALA A 118 -16.80 -2.96 -23.60
N SER A 119 -16.46 -1.72 -23.94
CA SER A 119 -17.39 -0.60 -23.78
C SER A 119 -18.77 -0.99 -24.32
N PRO A 120 -19.88 -0.53 -23.71
CA PRO A 120 -21.22 -0.88 -24.18
C PRO A 120 -21.41 -0.65 -25.69
N THR A 121 -20.74 0.35 -26.26
CA THR A 121 -20.64 0.61 -27.71
C THR A 121 -19.97 -0.53 -28.50
N PHE A 122 -18.85 -1.09 -28.01
CA PHE A 122 -18.16 -2.20 -28.65
C PHE A 122 -19.03 -3.47 -28.73
N SER A 123 -19.86 -3.70 -27.72
CA SER A 123 -20.79 -4.84 -27.72
C SER A 123 -21.83 -4.71 -28.84
N ILE A 124 -22.32 -3.50 -29.12
CA ILE A 124 -23.26 -3.23 -30.21
C ILE A 124 -22.56 -3.34 -31.57
N GLU A 125 -21.37 -2.77 -31.71
CA GLU A 125 -20.57 -2.84 -32.95
C GLU A 125 -20.22 -4.29 -33.30
N ASN A 126 -19.83 -5.09 -32.32
CA ASN A 126 -19.55 -6.52 -32.51
C ASN A 126 -20.79 -7.29 -32.96
N LYS A 127 -21.97 -6.95 -32.42
CA LYS A 127 -23.25 -7.54 -32.86
C LYS A 127 -23.59 -7.16 -34.31
N LEU A 128 -23.40 -5.90 -34.72
CA LEU A 128 -23.60 -5.46 -36.10
C LEU A 128 -22.73 -6.27 -37.08
N LYS A 129 -21.45 -6.47 -36.74
CA LYS A 129 -20.49 -7.20 -37.60
C LYS A 129 -20.77 -8.71 -37.66
N LYS A 130 -21.20 -9.32 -36.55
CA LYS A 130 -21.51 -10.76 -36.50
C LYS A 130 -22.84 -11.14 -37.15
N THR A 131 -23.77 -10.20 -37.26
CA THR A 131 -25.11 -10.45 -37.83
C THR A 131 -25.02 -10.49 -39.35
N ILE A 132 -25.00 -11.69 -39.93
CA ILE A 132 -24.90 -11.89 -41.39
C ILE A 132 -26.31 -12.05 -41.98
N ILE A 133 -26.63 -11.21 -42.97
CA ILE A 133 -27.93 -11.22 -43.64
C ILE A 133 -27.78 -11.87 -45.03
N PRO A 134 -28.57 -12.92 -45.36
CA PRO A 134 -28.43 -13.65 -46.62
C PRO A 134 -28.66 -12.79 -47.87
N GLN A 135 -29.68 -11.94 -47.87
CA GLN A 135 -30.00 -11.04 -48.97
C GLN A 135 -30.81 -9.83 -48.49
N VAL A 136 -30.46 -8.64 -48.97
CA VAL A 136 -31.19 -7.38 -48.74
C VAL A 136 -31.39 -6.68 -50.09
N ASP A 137 -32.63 -6.29 -50.39
CA ASP A 137 -32.99 -5.53 -51.59
C ASP A 137 -33.85 -4.34 -51.18
N PHE A 138 -33.31 -3.13 -51.34
CA PHE A 138 -34.01 -1.87 -51.18
C PHE A 138 -34.14 -1.23 -52.56
N SER A 139 -35.36 -1.04 -53.04
CA SER A 139 -35.63 -0.40 -54.34
C SER A 139 -36.33 0.93 -54.14
N GLY A 140 -35.57 2.02 -54.02
CA GLY A 140 -36.12 3.37 -53.80
C GLY A 140 -36.79 3.53 -52.44
N ALA A 141 -36.25 2.89 -51.41
CA ALA A 141 -36.82 2.91 -50.07
C ALA A 141 -36.51 4.22 -49.33
N ASP A 142 -37.49 4.69 -48.55
CA ASP A 142 -37.31 5.81 -47.62
C ASP A 142 -36.62 5.36 -46.32
N MET A 143 -35.97 6.30 -45.62
CA MET A 143 -35.20 6.03 -44.40
C MET A 143 -36.05 5.42 -43.26
N ASP A 144 -37.34 5.77 -43.16
CA ASP A 144 -38.24 5.12 -42.19
C ASP A 144 -38.54 3.67 -42.56
N THR A 145 -38.69 3.38 -43.86
CA THR A 145 -38.89 2.02 -44.37
C THR A 145 -37.64 1.17 -44.14
N ILE A 146 -36.46 1.74 -44.41
CA ILE A 146 -35.16 1.09 -44.17
C ILE A 146 -34.98 0.81 -42.68
N ARG A 147 -35.28 1.77 -41.80
CA ARG A 147 -35.23 1.59 -40.34
C ARG A 147 -36.05 0.38 -39.89
N ARG A 148 -37.31 0.27 -40.33
CA ARG A 148 -38.20 -0.85 -39.98
C ARG A 148 -37.67 -2.19 -40.51
N ALA A 149 -37.16 -2.19 -41.74
CA ALA A 149 -36.55 -3.37 -42.34
C ALA A 149 -35.31 -3.80 -41.56
N LEU A 150 -34.43 -2.87 -41.17
CA LEU A 150 -33.22 -3.15 -40.39
C LEU A 150 -33.55 -3.69 -38.98
N ILE A 151 -34.58 -3.16 -38.30
CA ILE A 151 -35.04 -3.71 -37.02
C ILE A 151 -35.56 -5.15 -37.19
N THR A 152 -36.28 -5.42 -38.27
CA THR A 152 -36.84 -6.75 -38.54
C THR A 152 -35.73 -7.76 -38.86
N LEU A 153 -34.80 -7.37 -39.72
CA LEU A 153 -33.65 -8.19 -40.12
C LEU A 153 -32.67 -8.40 -38.95
N SER A 154 -32.42 -7.38 -38.12
CA SER A 154 -31.52 -7.49 -36.96
C SER A 154 -32.05 -8.45 -35.91
N ARG A 155 -33.37 -8.53 -35.72
CA ARG A 155 -34.00 -9.51 -34.82
C ARG A 155 -34.06 -10.91 -35.41
N GLN A 156 -34.24 -11.03 -36.72
CA GLN A 156 -34.38 -12.33 -37.40
C GLN A 156 -33.05 -13.08 -37.46
N TYR A 157 -31.94 -12.37 -37.69
CA TYR A 157 -30.60 -12.94 -37.88
C TYR A 157 -29.65 -12.69 -36.70
N ASP A 158 -30.17 -12.27 -35.53
CA ASP A 158 -29.39 -12.03 -34.31
C ASP A 158 -28.63 -13.30 -33.89
N PRO A 159 -27.28 -13.29 -33.79
CA PRO A 159 -26.50 -14.44 -33.34
C PRO A 159 -26.66 -14.73 -31.84
N ASP A 160 -27.14 -13.77 -31.04
CA ASP A 160 -27.39 -13.97 -29.61
C ASP A 160 -28.78 -14.58 -29.37
N GLY A 161 -28.82 -15.66 -28.58
CA GLY A 161 -30.04 -16.44 -28.32
C GLY A 161 -31.22 -15.67 -27.69
N GLU A 162 -30.99 -14.45 -27.20
CA GLU A 162 -32.04 -13.58 -26.63
C GLU A 162 -32.85 -12.81 -27.69
N LYS A 163 -32.42 -12.79 -28.97
CA LYS A 163 -33.11 -12.12 -30.09
C LYS A 163 -33.56 -10.69 -29.80
N LYS A 164 -32.80 -9.95 -29.00
CA LYS A 164 -33.11 -8.56 -28.64
C LYS A 164 -32.94 -7.62 -29.85
N GLY A 165 -32.14 -8.03 -30.84
CA GLY A 165 -31.86 -7.24 -32.04
C GLY A 165 -31.18 -5.92 -31.71
N ILE A 166 -31.00 -5.10 -32.73
CA ILE A 166 -30.40 -3.76 -32.60
C ILE A 166 -31.47 -2.73 -32.94
N ASN A 167 -31.58 -1.70 -32.09
CA ASN A 167 -32.50 -0.60 -32.31
C ASN A 167 -31.89 0.44 -33.26
N PHE A 168 -32.72 0.97 -34.16
CA PHE A 168 -32.34 1.97 -35.15
C PHE A 168 -33.21 3.20 -34.96
N VAL A 169 -32.58 4.37 -34.86
CA VAL A 169 -33.26 5.66 -34.71
C VAL A 169 -32.80 6.59 -35.83
N VAL A 170 -33.73 7.36 -36.38
CA VAL A 170 -33.46 8.37 -37.39
C VAL A 170 -33.79 9.70 -36.76
N SER A 171 -32.81 10.61 -36.75
CA SER A 171 -32.99 11.94 -36.17
C SER A 171 -34.04 12.73 -36.93
N SER A 172 -34.89 13.48 -36.21
CA SER A 172 -35.91 14.36 -36.80
C SER A 172 -35.34 15.48 -37.67
N ASP A 173 -34.04 15.73 -37.57
CA ASP A 173 -33.31 16.76 -38.31
C ASP A 173 -33.02 16.35 -39.78
N LEU A 174 -33.41 15.12 -40.16
CA LEU A 174 -33.32 14.58 -41.53
C LEU A 174 -34.58 14.91 -42.33
N THR A 175 -34.65 16.11 -42.90
CA THR A 175 -35.76 16.54 -43.77
C THR A 175 -35.52 16.22 -45.25
N ASP A 176 -34.25 16.16 -45.66
CA ASP A 176 -33.83 15.94 -47.05
C ASP A 176 -33.14 14.58 -47.16
N THR A 177 -33.92 13.49 -47.16
CA THR A 177 -33.36 12.14 -47.35
C THR A 177 -33.53 11.68 -48.79
N GLN A 178 -32.43 11.21 -49.39
CA GLN A 178 -32.44 10.61 -50.71
C GLN A 178 -33.00 9.18 -50.63
N THR A 179 -33.80 8.78 -51.63
CA THR A 179 -34.25 7.39 -51.73
C THR A 179 -33.06 6.46 -51.98
N VAL A 180 -33.03 5.32 -51.26
CA VAL A 180 -31.90 4.38 -51.33
C VAL A 180 -32.26 3.21 -52.24
N ASN A 181 -31.37 2.92 -53.20
CA ASN A 181 -31.44 1.71 -54.02
C ASN A 181 -30.17 0.86 -53.77
N LEU A 182 -30.34 -0.31 -53.15
CA LEU A 182 -29.23 -1.13 -52.66
C LEU A 182 -29.60 -2.61 -52.73
N LYS A 183 -28.72 -3.43 -53.33
CA LYS A 183 -28.85 -4.89 -53.35
C LYS A 183 -27.58 -5.54 -52.83
N LEU A 184 -27.69 -6.26 -51.72
CA LEU A 184 -26.58 -6.93 -51.06
C LEU A 184 -26.90 -8.42 -50.85
N ARG A 185 -25.88 -9.27 -50.97
CA ARG A 185 -25.94 -10.71 -50.70
C ARG A 185 -24.85 -11.04 -49.69
N GLN A 186 -25.19 -11.84 -48.67
CA GLN A 186 -24.29 -12.24 -47.59
C GLN A 186 -23.49 -11.07 -46.98
N ALA A 187 -24.18 -9.98 -46.64
CA ALA A 187 -23.56 -8.81 -46.02
C ALA A 187 -23.78 -8.81 -44.51
N SER A 188 -22.83 -8.24 -43.76
CA SER A 188 -23.06 -7.98 -42.34
C SER A 188 -24.02 -6.79 -42.17
N LEU A 189 -24.74 -6.75 -41.05
CA LEU A 189 -25.64 -5.63 -40.74
C LEU A 189 -24.86 -4.30 -40.64
N ASP A 190 -23.58 -4.35 -40.23
CA ASP A 190 -22.66 -3.21 -40.25
C ASP A 190 -22.46 -2.66 -41.67
N ASP A 191 -22.17 -3.54 -42.64
CA ASP A 191 -21.98 -3.16 -44.04
C ASP A 191 -23.26 -2.55 -44.62
N VAL A 192 -24.42 -3.14 -44.33
CA VAL A 192 -25.72 -2.62 -44.80
C VAL A 192 -25.95 -1.20 -44.26
N VAL A 193 -25.70 -0.96 -42.97
CA VAL A 193 -25.82 0.36 -42.35
C VAL A 193 -24.84 1.36 -42.98
N HIS A 194 -23.60 0.93 -43.23
CA HIS A 194 -22.58 1.76 -43.86
C HIS A 194 -23.00 2.19 -45.28
N TYR A 195 -23.42 1.24 -46.13
CA TYR A 195 -23.84 1.56 -47.50
C TYR A 195 -25.12 2.39 -47.57
N VAL A 196 -26.11 2.09 -46.72
CA VAL A 196 -27.32 2.92 -46.59
C VAL A 196 -26.94 4.34 -46.19
N SER A 197 -26.03 4.49 -45.22
CA SER A 197 -25.58 5.81 -44.74
C SER A 197 -24.88 6.61 -45.85
N GLN A 198 -24.06 5.94 -46.66
CA GLN A 198 -23.34 6.54 -47.77
C GLN A 198 -24.26 6.99 -48.91
N ILE A 199 -25.25 6.17 -49.29
CA ILE A 199 -26.20 6.49 -50.38
C ILE A 199 -27.20 7.56 -49.94
N ALA A 200 -27.68 7.50 -48.70
CA ALA A 200 -28.62 8.47 -48.16
C ALA A 200 -27.96 9.80 -47.74
N GLY A 201 -26.62 9.89 -47.72
CA GLY A 201 -25.89 11.08 -47.31
C GLY A 201 -26.01 11.40 -45.81
N VAL A 202 -26.18 10.36 -44.98
CA VAL A 202 -26.36 10.47 -43.53
C VAL A 202 -25.19 9.82 -42.80
N LYS A 203 -24.88 10.28 -41.59
CA LYS A 203 -23.86 9.70 -40.71
C LYS A 203 -24.52 8.75 -39.71
N ALA A 204 -24.10 7.50 -39.69
CA ALA A 204 -24.50 6.54 -38.66
C ALA A 204 -23.60 6.69 -37.42
N ARG A 205 -24.20 6.79 -36.23
CA ARG A 205 -23.52 6.83 -34.93
C ARG A 205 -24.01 5.70 -34.05
N ILE A 206 -23.12 5.08 -33.28
CA ILE A 206 -23.47 4.00 -32.35
C ILE A 206 -23.52 4.59 -30.94
N ASN A 207 -24.71 4.63 -30.35
CA ASN A 207 -24.93 5.08 -28.98
C ASN A 207 -25.24 3.88 -28.08
N ALA A 208 -24.55 3.79 -26.94
CA ALA A 208 -24.71 2.70 -25.98
C ALA A 208 -26.14 2.53 -25.46
N GLU A 209 -26.90 3.63 -25.33
CA GLU A 209 -28.23 3.63 -24.71
C GLU A 209 -29.37 3.39 -25.71
N ILE A 210 -29.21 3.83 -26.96
CA ILE A 210 -30.31 3.97 -27.94
C ILE A 210 -30.14 3.02 -29.14
N GLY A 211 -28.90 2.63 -29.47
CA GLY A 211 -28.56 1.83 -30.66
C GLY A 211 -27.92 2.67 -31.78
N VAL A 212 -28.18 2.31 -33.03
CA VAL A 212 -27.63 3.03 -34.20
C VAL A 212 -28.52 4.22 -34.54
N VAL A 213 -27.95 5.42 -34.55
CA VAL A 213 -28.62 6.68 -34.86
C VAL A 213 -28.15 7.21 -36.21
N PHE A 214 -29.08 7.46 -37.13
CA PHE A 214 -28.80 8.16 -38.38
C PHE A 214 -28.98 9.67 -38.19
N ALA A 215 -27.90 10.42 -38.41
CA ALA A 215 -27.85 11.88 -38.30
C ALA A 215 -27.45 12.53 -39.64
N PRO A 216 -27.81 13.79 -39.91
CA PRO A 216 -27.35 14.51 -41.10
C PRO A 216 -25.82 14.64 -41.15
N LEU A 217 -25.24 14.73 -42.35
CA LEU A 217 -23.80 14.92 -42.53
C LEU A 217 -23.31 16.30 -42.02
N VAL A 218 -24.18 17.31 -42.07
CA VAL A 218 -23.93 18.66 -41.53
C VAL A 218 -24.84 18.86 -40.31
N GLU A 219 -24.27 18.71 -39.12
CA GLU A 219 -24.98 18.88 -37.86
C GLU A 219 -25.28 20.37 -37.63
N LYS A 220 -26.56 20.76 -37.56
CA LYS A 220 -26.98 22.14 -37.25
C LYS A 220 -26.86 22.48 -35.76
N ARG A 221 -26.57 21.49 -34.91
CA ARG A 221 -26.40 21.63 -33.46
C ARG A 221 -25.06 21.03 -33.05
N PRO A 222 -24.23 21.73 -32.26
CA PRO A 222 -23.03 21.12 -31.68
C PRO A 222 -23.44 19.98 -30.74
N ASP A 223 -22.77 18.84 -30.82
CA ASP A 223 -22.98 17.72 -29.90
C ASP A 223 -22.50 18.12 -28.49
N LEU A 224 -23.44 18.36 -27.59
CA LEU A 224 -23.16 18.72 -26.20
C LEU A 224 -23.09 17.46 -25.36
N ILE A 225 -21.87 17.08 -24.98
CA ILE A 225 -21.65 15.86 -24.21
C ILE A 225 -21.62 16.23 -22.73
N PRO A 226 -22.49 15.67 -21.87
CA PRO A 226 -22.39 15.84 -20.43
C PRO A 226 -21.25 15.00 -19.86
N ARG A 227 -20.34 15.60 -19.11
CA ARG A 227 -19.25 14.94 -18.39
C ARG A 227 -19.14 15.47 -16.96
N THR A 228 -18.94 14.56 -16.02
CA THR A 228 -18.75 14.88 -14.61
C THR A 228 -17.27 14.79 -14.26
N PHE A 229 -16.72 15.83 -13.64
CA PHE A 229 -15.36 15.88 -13.14
C PHE A 229 -15.35 16.02 -11.62
N THR A 230 -14.33 15.48 -10.97
CA THR A 230 -14.06 15.69 -9.54
C THR A 230 -13.11 16.87 -9.40
N VAL A 231 -13.52 17.90 -8.65
CA VAL A 231 -12.77 19.15 -8.52
C VAL A 231 -12.66 19.53 -7.05
N SER A 232 -11.45 19.83 -6.60
CA SER A 232 -11.19 20.30 -5.25
C SER A 232 -11.88 21.66 -5.00
N PRO A 233 -12.46 21.89 -3.80
CA PRO A 233 -13.11 23.17 -3.47
C PRO A 233 -12.20 24.39 -3.59
N SER A 234 -10.88 24.19 -3.52
CA SER A 234 -9.86 25.23 -3.71
C SER A 234 -9.79 25.77 -5.15
N PHE A 235 -10.26 25.01 -6.16
CA PHE A 235 -10.24 25.45 -7.56
C PHE A 235 -11.12 26.68 -7.83
N PHE A 236 -12.24 26.79 -7.11
CA PHE A 236 -13.21 27.88 -7.24
C PHE A 236 -13.12 28.92 -6.11
N LYS A 237 -12.27 28.69 -5.10
CA LYS A 237 -11.96 29.69 -4.06
C LYS A 237 -10.90 30.63 -4.62
N ASP A 238 -11.33 31.78 -5.12
CA ASP A 238 -10.39 32.79 -5.60
C ASP A 238 -9.58 33.37 -4.43
N THR A 239 -8.29 33.47 -4.69
CA THR A 239 -7.30 34.36 -4.06
C THR A 239 -7.77 35.82 -4.12
N THR A 240 -8.72 36.18 -3.25
CA THR A 240 -9.04 37.56 -2.92
C THR A 240 -8.70 37.73 -1.43
N ASP A 241 -7.77 38.64 -1.15
CA ASP A 241 -7.16 38.99 0.14
C ASP A 241 -5.97 38.14 0.62
N SER A 242 -4.85 38.26 -0.09
CA SER A 242 -3.53 38.34 0.57
C SER A 242 -3.26 39.80 0.94
N ALA A 243 -3.69 40.19 2.14
CA ALA A 243 -3.16 41.35 2.87
C ALA A 243 -2.92 40.90 4.32
N GLY A 244 -1.69 41.06 4.79
CA GLY A 244 -1.21 40.49 6.04
C GLY A 244 -1.99 40.94 7.29
N GLY A 245 -2.02 40.06 8.29
CA GLY A 245 -2.56 40.33 9.61
C GLY A 245 -2.16 39.24 10.59
N ASP A 246 -1.24 39.60 11.48
CA ASP A 246 -0.67 38.81 12.55
C ASP A 246 -1.69 38.40 13.64
N ALA A 247 -1.29 37.37 14.38
CA ALA A 247 -1.65 36.90 15.71
C ALA A 247 -2.95 37.35 16.44
N SER A 248 -3.57 36.33 17.05
CA SER A 248 -4.15 36.32 18.40
C SER A 248 -5.19 37.38 18.78
N SER A 249 -6.42 36.92 19.04
CA SER A 249 -7.00 37.01 20.40
C SER A 249 -8.32 36.26 20.49
N ALA A 250 -8.44 35.51 21.59
CA ALA A 250 -9.67 34.98 22.13
C ALA A 250 -10.75 36.06 22.32
N GLY A 251 -12.02 35.65 22.22
CA GLY A 251 -13.18 36.55 22.33
C GLY A 251 -13.44 37.10 23.73
N PRO A 252 -14.50 37.94 23.86
CA PRO A 252 -15.54 37.59 24.81
C PRO A 252 -16.97 37.74 24.25
N ARG A 253 -17.85 36.94 24.85
CA ARG A 253 -19.29 36.81 24.60
C ARG A 253 -20.06 38.14 24.71
N GLY A 254 -21.08 38.27 23.86
CA GLY A 254 -22.42 38.66 24.29
C GLY A 254 -23.03 39.89 23.61
N SER A 255 -23.95 39.67 22.66
CA SER A 255 -25.22 40.39 22.62
C SER A 255 -26.25 39.59 21.83
N VAL A 256 -27.48 39.59 22.34
CA VAL A 256 -28.67 38.96 21.79
C VAL A 256 -29.45 40.00 20.98
N ALA A 257 -29.80 39.67 19.73
CA ALA A 257 -30.91 40.30 19.03
C ALA A 257 -31.37 39.39 17.90
N GLY A 258 -32.58 38.85 18.03
CA GLY A 258 -33.26 38.14 16.96
C GLY A 258 -33.63 39.10 15.83
N GLY A 259 -33.49 38.62 14.60
CA GLY A 259 -33.89 39.32 13.39
C GLY A 259 -33.93 38.34 12.24
N THR A 260 -35.14 37.86 11.93
CA THR A 260 -35.48 37.12 10.71
C THR A 260 -35.16 38.00 9.51
N THR A 261 -34.19 37.61 8.69
CA THR A 261 -34.09 38.06 7.30
C THR A 261 -33.70 36.90 6.40
N THR A 262 -34.62 36.60 5.50
CA THR A 262 -34.42 35.90 4.23
C THR A 262 -33.10 36.35 3.60
N ALA A 263 -32.09 35.49 3.60
CA ALA A 263 -30.84 35.73 2.89
C ALA A 263 -30.88 34.97 1.58
N GLU A 264 -31.25 35.70 0.52
CA GLU A 264 -31.00 35.37 -0.86
C GLU A 264 -29.56 34.85 -1.03
N GLY A 265 -29.44 33.77 -1.80
CA GLY A 265 -28.18 33.12 -2.13
C GLY A 265 -27.20 34.13 -2.73
N GLN A 266 -26.21 34.50 -1.92
CA GLN A 266 -25.09 35.29 -2.36
C GLN A 266 -24.34 34.55 -3.46
N THR A 267 -24.17 35.28 -4.55
CA THR A 267 -23.49 34.95 -5.78
C THR A 267 -22.04 34.51 -5.54
N ALA A 268 -21.83 33.22 -5.31
CA ALA A 268 -20.60 32.59 -5.74
C ALA A 268 -20.50 32.81 -7.25
N LYS A 269 -19.44 33.48 -7.72
CA LYS A 269 -19.14 33.64 -9.15
C LYS A 269 -19.46 32.32 -9.86
N SER A 270 -20.28 32.36 -10.90
CA SER A 270 -20.74 31.14 -11.57
C SER A 270 -19.52 30.28 -11.96
N PRO A 271 -19.51 28.97 -11.69
CA PRO A 271 -18.40 28.10 -12.07
C PRO A 271 -18.12 28.17 -13.58
N GLN A 272 -19.16 28.47 -14.36
CA GLN A 272 -19.08 28.79 -15.77
C GLN A 272 -18.15 29.98 -16.08
N LYS A 273 -18.27 31.10 -15.35
CA LYS A 273 -17.44 32.29 -15.59
C LYS A 273 -15.96 32.02 -15.30
N ARG A 274 -15.66 31.21 -14.29
CA ARG A 274 -14.27 30.80 -13.99
C ARG A 274 -13.68 29.93 -15.10
N LEU A 275 -14.47 29.03 -15.68
CA LEU A 275 -14.03 28.22 -16.82
C LEU A 275 -13.88 29.07 -18.09
N GLU A 276 -14.73 30.09 -18.29
CA GLU A 276 -14.60 31.07 -19.37
C GLU A 276 -13.31 31.90 -19.25
N GLU A 277 -12.95 32.35 -18.03
CA GLU A 277 -11.69 33.03 -17.75
C GLU A 277 -10.45 32.17 -18.07
N LEU A 278 -10.56 30.85 -17.87
CA LEU A 278 -9.51 29.87 -18.19
C LEU A 278 -9.50 29.46 -19.68
N GLY A 279 -10.31 30.10 -20.53
CA GLY A 279 -10.29 29.93 -21.98
C GLY A 279 -11.31 28.92 -22.55
N VAL A 280 -12.22 28.40 -21.72
CA VAL A 280 -13.28 27.48 -22.17
C VAL A 280 -14.44 28.28 -22.77
N LYS A 281 -14.79 27.99 -24.03
CA LYS A 281 -15.95 28.61 -24.70
C LYS A 281 -17.22 27.77 -24.48
N PHE A 282 -18.33 28.43 -24.14
CA PHE A 282 -19.63 27.79 -23.96
C PHE A 282 -20.58 28.13 -25.12
N PRO A 283 -20.90 27.20 -26.04
CA PRO A 283 -21.91 27.40 -27.08
C PRO A 283 -23.34 27.44 -26.49
N ALA A 284 -24.32 27.88 -27.27
CA ALA A 284 -25.72 27.94 -26.83
C ALA A 284 -26.23 26.54 -26.40
N GLY A 285 -26.65 26.42 -25.13
CA GLY A 285 -27.07 25.15 -24.52
C GLY A 285 -26.00 24.46 -23.65
N ALA A 286 -24.76 24.96 -23.65
CA ALA A 286 -23.70 24.47 -22.76
C ALA A 286 -23.85 25.06 -21.36
N TYR A 287 -23.54 24.25 -20.33
CA TYR A 287 -23.62 24.68 -18.94
C TYR A 287 -22.54 24.00 -18.08
N ALA A 288 -22.17 24.66 -16.99
CA ALA A 288 -21.31 24.11 -15.96
C ALA A 288 -21.95 24.32 -14.58
N LEU A 289 -22.12 23.24 -13.82
CA LEU A 289 -22.69 23.25 -12.48
C LEU A 289 -21.72 22.58 -11.50
N TYR A 290 -21.24 23.34 -10.53
CA TYR A 290 -20.40 22.84 -9.45
C TYR A 290 -21.24 22.58 -8.20
N THR A 291 -21.16 21.36 -7.67
CA THR A 291 -21.79 20.97 -6.40
C THR A 291 -20.70 20.84 -5.33
N PRO A 292 -20.62 21.77 -4.35
CA PRO A 292 -19.55 21.75 -3.34
C PRO A 292 -19.64 20.56 -2.39
N ASN A 293 -20.85 20.07 -2.09
CA ASN A 293 -21.06 18.95 -1.16
C ASN A 293 -20.46 17.62 -1.66
N THR A 294 -20.37 17.45 -2.97
CA THR A 294 -19.86 16.21 -3.59
C THR A 294 -18.56 16.43 -4.35
N SER A 295 -17.99 17.64 -4.35
CA SER A 295 -16.83 18.02 -5.15
C SER A 295 -16.98 17.64 -6.63
N GLN A 296 -18.20 17.71 -7.17
CA GLN A 296 -18.50 17.32 -8.55
C GLN A 296 -18.82 18.54 -9.40
N LEU A 297 -18.15 18.65 -10.54
CA LEU A 297 -18.40 19.61 -11.60
C LEU A 297 -19.07 18.88 -12.78
N LYS A 298 -20.36 19.16 -13.01
CA LYS A 298 -21.09 18.66 -14.18
C LYS A 298 -20.97 19.69 -15.30
N VAL A 299 -20.35 19.31 -16.41
CA VAL A 299 -20.18 20.19 -17.59
C VAL A 299 -20.82 19.53 -18.80
N ALA A 300 -21.67 20.27 -19.50
CA ALA A 300 -22.14 19.90 -20.84
C ALA A 300 -21.51 20.85 -21.85
N ASN A 301 -20.58 20.36 -22.68
CA ASN A 301 -19.89 21.14 -23.70
C ASN A 301 -19.32 20.22 -24.80
N ASN A 302 -18.69 20.78 -25.83
CA ASN A 302 -18.03 20.05 -26.91
C ASN A 302 -16.87 19.18 -26.37
N ALA A 303 -16.58 18.06 -27.05
CA ALA A 303 -15.56 17.09 -26.68
C ALA A 303 -14.18 17.72 -26.46
N GLU A 304 -13.77 18.64 -27.34
CA GLU A 304 -12.48 19.34 -27.23
C GLU A 304 -12.40 20.20 -25.96
N MET A 305 -13.48 20.90 -25.62
CA MET A 305 -13.53 21.77 -24.44
C MET A 305 -13.54 20.94 -23.15
N LEU A 306 -14.16 19.76 -23.16
CA LEU A 306 -14.14 18.84 -22.03
C LEU A 306 -12.74 18.28 -21.75
N ASP A 307 -11.93 18.05 -22.80
CA ASP A 307 -10.55 17.60 -22.62
C ASP A 307 -9.69 18.71 -21.98
N LEU A 308 -9.81 19.94 -22.47
CA LEU A 308 -9.14 21.11 -21.87
C LEU A 308 -9.52 21.31 -20.41
N ILE A 309 -10.81 21.18 -20.07
CA ILE A 309 -11.29 21.24 -18.68
C ILE A 309 -10.64 20.13 -17.82
N GLY A 310 -10.55 18.90 -18.35
CA GLY A 310 -9.90 17.79 -17.66
C GLY A 310 -8.42 18.08 -17.37
N GLN A 311 -7.70 18.64 -18.33
CA GLN A 311 -6.30 19.04 -18.16
C GLN A 311 -6.14 20.14 -17.10
N LEU A 312 -6.98 21.17 -17.13
CA LEU A 312 -6.96 22.27 -16.15
C LEU A 312 -7.24 21.79 -14.72
N ILE A 313 -8.19 20.87 -14.56
CA ILE A 313 -8.52 20.29 -13.25
C ILE A 313 -7.35 19.45 -12.74
N SER A 314 -6.76 18.60 -13.60
CA SER A 314 -5.61 17.78 -13.23
C SER A 314 -4.38 18.63 -12.87
N ALA A 315 -4.17 19.77 -13.53
CA ALA A 315 -3.07 20.68 -13.23
C ALA A 315 -3.28 21.43 -11.89
N ALA A 316 -4.53 21.67 -11.51
CA ALA A 316 -4.89 22.35 -10.27
C ALA A 316 -5.05 21.40 -9.07
N GLU A 317 -4.97 20.09 -9.28
CA GLU A 317 -5.00 19.11 -8.21
C GLU A 317 -3.64 19.09 -7.50
N GLU A 318 -3.53 19.86 -6.42
CA GLU A 318 -2.37 19.83 -5.54
C GLU A 318 -2.23 18.44 -4.91
N GLN A 319 -1.09 17.79 -5.15
CA GLN A 319 -0.77 16.51 -4.53
C GLN A 319 -0.57 16.71 -3.03
N THR A 320 -1.59 16.40 -2.22
CA THR A 320 -1.40 16.32 -0.77
C THR A 320 -0.55 15.09 -0.47
N LEU A 321 0.70 15.30 -0.04
CA LEU A 321 1.56 14.21 0.41
C LEU A 321 0.99 13.64 1.72
N LEU A 322 0.47 12.41 1.67
CA LEU A 322 0.09 11.68 2.88
C LEU A 322 1.37 11.28 3.61
N ILE A 323 1.65 11.93 4.74
CA ILE A 323 2.77 11.57 5.61
C ILE A 323 2.23 10.63 6.68
N GLN A 324 2.62 9.35 6.61
CA GLN A 324 2.37 8.39 7.68
C GLN A 324 3.50 8.49 8.72
N ILE A 325 3.21 9.10 9.87
CA ILE A 325 4.14 9.16 10.99
C ILE A 325 3.89 7.94 11.87
N GLY A 326 4.82 6.97 11.83
CA GLY A 326 4.80 5.78 12.69
C GLY A 326 5.86 5.90 13.79
N CYS A 327 5.44 5.85 15.06
CA CYS A 327 6.34 5.73 16.21
C CYS A 327 6.22 4.31 16.78
N ARG A 328 7.36 3.62 16.97
CA ARG A 328 7.38 2.30 17.64
C ARG A 328 8.33 2.38 18.82
N LEU A 329 7.77 2.28 20.02
CA LEU A 329 8.54 2.24 21.26
C LEU A 329 8.85 0.78 21.59
N VAL A 330 10.11 0.48 21.87
CA VAL A 330 10.55 -0.83 22.35
C VAL A 330 11.19 -0.62 23.71
N GLU A 331 10.57 -1.19 24.73
CA GLU A 331 11.08 -1.20 26.10
C GLU A 331 11.84 -2.51 26.31
N ILE A 332 13.12 -2.41 26.68
CA ILE A 332 13.94 -3.57 27.04
C ILE A 332 14.01 -3.60 28.57
N ASN A 333 13.12 -4.37 29.19
CA ASN A 333 13.21 -4.66 30.62
C ASN A 333 14.27 -5.73 30.85
N GLN A 334 15.42 -5.32 31.40
CA GLN A 334 16.49 -6.22 31.79
C GLN A 334 16.32 -6.60 33.27
N ALA A 335 15.75 -7.78 33.52
CA ALA A 335 15.65 -8.36 34.85
C ALA A 335 16.71 -9.46 35.00
N ASP A 336 17.99 -9.07 35.08
CA ASP A 336 19.04 -9.98 35.55
C ASP A 336 19.11 -9.82 37.07
N LEU A 337 18.62 -10.83 37.80
CA LEU A 337 18.74 -10.90 39.25
C LEU A 337 20.10 -11.50 39.59
N ASP A 338 20.98 -10.69 40.19
CA ASP A 338 22.19 -11.20 40.84
C ASP A 338 21.76 -11.99 42.08
N SER A 339 21.75 -13.32 41.99
CA SER A 339 21.47 -14.19 43.14
C SER A 339 22.71 -14.26 44.03
N LEU A 340 22.70 -13.54 45.15
CA LEU A 340 23.69 -13.71 46.21
C LEU A 340 23.33 -14.96 47.02
N THR A 341 24.14 -16.01 46.94
CA THR A 341 24.00 -17.20 47.80
C THR A 341 24.99 -17.11 48.96
N VAL A 342 24.48 -17.16 50.19
CA VAL A 342 25.30 -17.20 51.41
C VAL A 342 25.23 -18.62 51.96
N ASN A 343 26.37 -19.33 51.98
CA ASN A 343 26.48 -20.59 52.69
C ASN A 343 27.00 -20.30 54.11
N SER A 344 26.14 -20.44 55.11
CA SER A 344 26.53 -20.34 56.53
C SER A 344 26.42 -21.71 57.18
N THR A 345 27.57 -22.30 57.55
CA THR A 345 27.62 -23.47 58.44
C THR A 345 27.76 -22.96 59.87
N LEU A 346 26.68 -22.96 60.64
CA LEU A 346 26.73 -22.70 62.08
C LEU A 346 27.26 -23.95 62.78
N GLY A 347 28.52 -23.92 63.21
CA GLY A 347 29.11 -24.97 64.04
C GLY A 347 28.35 -25.09 65.35
N GLY A 348 27.61 -26.20 65.51
CA GLY A 348 27.01 -26.59 66.78
C GLY A 348 27.98 -27.42 67.61
N SER A 349 28.38 -26.84 68.74
CA SER A 349 28.86 -27.47 69.99
C SER A 349 29.76 -28.70 69.88
#